data_AF-A0A7Y8JZT4-F1
#
_entry.id   AF-A0A7Y8JZT4-F1
#
_cell.length_a   1.000
_cell.length_b   1.000
_cell.length_c   1.000
_cell.angle_alpha   90.00
_cell.angle_beta   90.00
_cell.angle_gamma   90.00
#
_symmetry.space_group_name_H-M   'P 1'
#
loop_
_entity.id
_entity.type
_entity.pdbx_description
1 polymer ?
#
loop_
_entity_poly.entity_id
_entity_poly.type
_entity_poly.pdbx_seq_one_letter_code
_entity_poly.pdbx_strand_id
1 'polypeptide(L)'
;DYPPASPTARLAGVLIEQMEQAPSEQLYLPLPASTQLRAIARQLAQAPDNRSTMAEWAKQVAMSERSLARLVKRETGLTFGQWRKQWQIIVALQSLAEGESVQRTAEAL
;
A
#
# COMPACT_ATOMS: atom_id res chain seq x y z
N ASP A 1 -14.35 -1.63 -28.87
CA ASP A 1 -14.47 -3.08 -29.13
C ASP A 1 -13.61 -3.49 -30.31
N TYR A 2 -12.70 -4.44 -30.09
CA TYR A 2 -11.89 -5.00 -31.17
C TYR A 2 -12.71 -6.06 -31.91
N PRO A 3 -12.66 -6.11 -33.25
CA PRO A 3 -13.33 -7.16 -34.00
C PRO A 3 -12.84 -8.55 -33.53
N PRO A 4 -13.74 -9.53 -33.36
CA PRO A 4 -13.35 -10.89 -33.00
C PRO A 4 -12.37 -11.45 -34.03
N ALA A 5 -11.32 -12.12 -33.54
CA ALA A 5 -10.19 -12.61 -34.35
C ALA A 5 -9.37 -11.54 -35.10
N SER A 6 -9.49 -10.25 -34.76
CA SER A 6 -8.49 -9.26 -35.17
C SER A 6 -7.13 -9.56 -34.52
N PRO A 7 -6.01 -9.15 -35.15
CA PRO A 7 -4.69 -9.25 -34.53
C PRO A 7 -4.66 -8.62 -33.13
N THR A 8 -5.34 -7.49 -32.94
CA THR A 8 -5.45 -6.80 -31.66
C THR A 8 -6.27 -7.56 -30.62
N ALA A 9 -7.38 -8.21 -31.02
CA ALA A 9 -8.17 -9.05 -30.13
C ALA A 9 -7.38 -10.29 -29.66
N ARG A 10 -6.59 -10.90 -30.55
CA ARG A 10 -5.69 -12.00 -30.18
C ARG A 10 -4.59 -11.55 -29.24
N LEU A 11 -3.98 -10.39 -29.51
CA LEU A 11 -2.93 -9.83 -28.65
C LEU A 11 -3.48 -9.48 -27.25
N ALA A 12 -4.69 -8.92 -27.17
CA ALA A 12 -5.36 -8.63 -25.91
C ALA A 12 -5.71 -9.91 -25.13
N GLY A 13 -6.20 -10.96 -25.80
CA GLY A 13 -6.46 -12.25 -25.17
C GLY A 13 -5.18 -12.88 -24.60
N VAL A 14 -4.10 -12.88 -25.38
CA VAL A 14 -2.79 -13.37 -24.92
C VAL A 14 -2.30 -12.54 -23.72
N LEU A 15 -2.44 -11.22 -23.73
CA LEU A 15 -2.04 -10.38 -22.60
C LEU A 15 -2.81 -10.73 -21.31
N ILE A 16 -4.12 -11.00 -21.41
CA ILE A 16 -4.94 -11.41 -20.26
C ILE A 16 -4.50 -12.79 -19.76
N GLU A 17 -4.29 -13.76 -20.65
CA GLU A 17 -3.79 -15.09 -20.29
C GLU A 17 -2.40 -15.02 -19.64
N GLN A 18 -1.52 -14.12 -20.10
CA GLN A 18 -0.21 -13.88 -19.48
C GLN A 18 -0.35 -13.22 -18.10
N MET A 19 -1.36 -12.40 -17.86
CA MET A 19 -1.64 -11.84 -16.53
C MET A 19 -2.17 -12.91 -15.56
N GLU A 20 -2.97 -13.86 -16.03
CA GLU A 20 -3.46 -14.99 -15.23
C GLU A 20 -2.34 -16.00 -14.90
N GLN A 21 -1.37 -16.17 -15.81
CA GLN A 21 -0.22 -17.06 -15.64
C GLN A 21 0.99 -16.36 -15.01
N ALA A 22 0.95 -15.03 -14.85
CA ALA A 22 1.98 -14.31 -14.13
C ALA A 22 2.03 -14.88 -12.70
N PRO A 23 3.23 -15.24 -12.18
CA PRO A 23 3.34 -15.62 -10.79
C PRO A 23 2.73 -14.49 -9.96
N SER A 24 1.84 -14.84 -9.04
CA SER A 24 1.42 -13.89 -8.01
C SER A 24 2.68 -13.49 -7.26
N GLU A 25 3.32 -12.39 -7.66
CA GLU A 25 4.34 -11.78 -6.83
C GLU A 25 3.62 -11.45 -5.54
N GLN A 26 3.97 -12.16 -4.47
CA GLN A 26 3.66 -11.73 -3.12
C GLN A 26 4.03 -10.26 -3.10
N LEU A 27 3.05 -9.38 -2.87
CA LEU A 27 3.26 -7.93 -2.87
C LEU A 27 4.44 -7.65 -1.94
N TYR A 28 5.64 -7.51 -2.51
CA TYR A 28 6.85 -7.21 -1.76
C TYR A 28 6.79 -5.71 -1.50
N LEU A 29 6.05 -5.39 -0.45
CA LEU A 29 5.90 -4.04 0.03
C LEU A 29 7.23 -3.67 0.65
N PRO A 30 7.96 -2.68 0.09
CA PRO A 30 9.22 -2.26 0.67
C PRO A 30 8.93 -1.69 2.06
N LEU A 31 9.17 -2.51 3.09
CA LEU A 31 9.12 -2.08 4.48
C LEU A 31 10.15 -0.96 4.66
N PRO A 32 9.79 0.14 5.33
CA PRO A 32 10.73 1.21 5.61
C PRO A 32 12.02 0.70 6.27
N ALA A 33 13.15 1.30 5.91
CA ALA A 33 14.46 0.89 6.41
C ALA A 33 14.65 1.28 7.90
N SER A 34 14.00 2.34 8.37
CA SER A 34 14.03 2.73 9.78
C SER A 34 13.09 1.91 10.66
N THR A 35 13.57 1.60 11.87
CA THR A 35 12.77 0.92 12.90
C THR A 35 11.53 1.72 13.29
N GLN A 36 11.62 3.06 13.28
CA GLN A 36 10.51 3.96 13.59
C GLN A 36 9.40 3.88 12.53
N LEU A 37 9.74 3.98 11.24
CA LEU A 37 8.72 3.86 10.19
C LEU A 37 8.16 2.44 10.08
N ARG A 38 8.94 1.40 10.39
CA ARG A 38 8.40 0.04 10.52
C ARG A 38 7.39 -0.09 11.65
N ALA A 39 7.64 0.54 12.80
CA ALA A 39 6.70 0.53 13.92
C ALA A 39 5.37 1.19 13.52
N ILE A 40 5.44 2.35 12.86
CA ILE A 40 4.27 3.05 12.34
C ILE A 40 3.54 2.21 11.29
N ALA A 41 4.25 1.63 10.32
CA ALA A 41 3.67 0.80 9.28
C ALA A 41 2.95 -0.44 9.86
N ARG A 42 3.53 -1.11 10.85
CA ARG A 42 2.90 -2.25 11.53
C ARG A 42 1.61 -1.83 12.25
N GLN A 43 1.63 -0.69 12.93
CA GLN A 43 0.45 -0.21 13.64
C GLN A 43 -0.65 0.23 12.67
N LEU A 44 -0.29 0.84 11.54
CA LEU A 44 -1.24 1.14 10.45
C LEU A 44 -1.80 -0.11 9.78
N ALA A 45 -1.03 -1.19 9.68
CA ALA A 45 -1.53 -2.47 9.17
C ALA A 45 -2.51 -3.15 10.15
N GLN A 46 -2.31 -2.98 11.46
CA GLN A 46 -3.21 -3.51 12.49
C GLN A 46 -4.48 -2.67 12.68
N ALA A 47 -4.39 -1.36 12.47
CA ALA A 47 -5.50 -0.41 12.60
C ALA A 47 -5.47 0.58 11.42
N PRO A 48 -6.01 0.19 10.24
CA PRO A 48 -5.93 0.99 9.02
C PRO A 48 -6.72 2.30 9.09
N ASP A 49 -7.78 2.32 9.91
CA ASP A 49 -8.65 3.45 10.23
C ASP A 49 -8.02 4.47 11.20
N ASN A 50 -6.87 4.15 11.81
CA ASN A 50 -6.26 4.93 12.88
C ASN A 50 -5.97 6.38 12.45
N ARG A 51 -6.74 7.35 12.94
CA ARG A 51 -6.65 8.78 12.57
C ARG A 51 -5.56 9.58 13.30
N SER A 52 -4.57 8.92 13.92
CA SER A 52 -3.47 9.61 14.61
C SER A 52 -2.79 10.67 13.74
N THR A 53 -2.61 11.83 14.33
CA THR A 53 -1.92 13.02 13.82
C THR A 53 -0.41 12.82 13.76
N MET A 54 0.30 13.67 13.02
CA MET A 54 1.77 13.66 12.98
C MET A 54 2.38 13.78 14.38
N ALA A 55 1.82 14.63 15.24
CA ALA A 55 2.26 14.83 16.62
C ALA A 55 2.17 13.55 17.46
N GLU A 56 1.07 12.82 17.34
CA GLU A 56 0.85 11.56 18.06
C GLU A 56 1.82 10.47 17.59
N TRP A 57 2.01 10.35 16.27
CA TRP A 57 2.99 9.42 15.71
C TRP A 57 4.41 9.76 16.14
N ALA A 58 4.79 11.05 16.10
CA ALA A 58 6.10 11.51 16.54
C ALA A 58 6.33 11.17 18.02
N LYS A 59 5.33 11.36 18.88
CA LYS A 59 5.39 10.97 20.29
C LYS A 59 5.58 9.46 20.47
N GLN A 60 4.83 8.64 19.73
CA GLN A 60 4.91 7.17 19.81
C GLN A 60 6.31 6.63 19.44
N VAL A 61 6.98 7.26 18.46
CA VAL A 61 8.34 6.86 18.05
C VAL A 61 9.46 7.69 18.70
N ALA A 62 9.14 8.46 19.75
CA ALA A 62 10.07 9.31 20.50
C ALA A 62 10.86 10.29 19.60
N MET A 63 10.17 10.94 18.66
CA MET A 63 10.71 11.95 17.75
C MET A 63 9.93 13.26 17.85
N SER A 64 10.55 14.35 17.42
CA SER A 64 9.79 15.57 17.09
C SER A 64 9.11 15.40 15.73
N GLU A 65 8.01 16.12 15.50
CA GLU A 65 7.29 16.12 14.21
C GLU A 65 8.21 16.47 13.03
N ARG A 66 9.11 17.44 13.23
CA ARG A 66 10.09 17.84 12.22
C ARG A 66 11.07 16.72 11.87
N SER A 67 11.56 16.00 12.89
CA SER A 67 12.45 14.87 12.67
C SER A 67 11.73 13.71 11.98
N LEU A 68 10.48 13.43 12.35
CA LEU A 68 9.67 12.39 11.71
C LEU A 68 9.35 12.74 10.26
N ALA A 69 8.90 13.97 9.97
CA ALA A 69 8.64 14.42 8.61
C ALA A 69 9.87 14.29 7.71
N ARG A 70 11.05 14.66 8.23
CA ARG A 70 12.32 14.51 7.49
C ARG A 70 12.70 13.05 7.29
N LEU A 71 12.48 12.18 8.28
CA LEU A 71 12.73 10.75 8.19
C LEU A 71 11.90 10.13 7.07
N VAL A 72 10.59 10.37 7.06
CA VAL A 72 9.67 9.87 6.04
C VAL A 72 10.11 10.34 4.66
N LYS A 73 10.35 11.64 4.50
CA LYS A 73 10.76 12.21 3.21
C LYS A 73 12.10 11.66 2.73
N ARG A 74 13.05 11.42 3.63
CA ARG A 74 14.36 10.85 3.28
C ARG A 74 14.26 9.40 2.82
N GLU A 75 13.41 8.58 3.46
CA GLU A 75 13.32 7.15 3.12
C GLU A 75 12.37 6.86 1.98
N THR A 76 11.33 7.68 1.80
CA THR A 76 10.23 7.38 0.86
C THR A 76 10.10 8.41 -0.25
N GLY A 77 10.73 9.58 -0.12
CA GLY A 77 10.52 10.73 -1.01
C GLY A 77 9.21 11.48 -0.79
N LEU A 78 8.32 10.96 0.07
CA LEU A 78 6.95 11.46 0.24
C LEU A 78 6.77 12.30 1.50
N THR A 79 5.69 13.08 1.54
CA THR A 79 5.18 13.61 2.81
C THR A 79 4.53 12.49 3.63
N PHE A 80 4.42 12.68 4.95
CA PHE A 80 3.81 11.68 5.82
C PHE A 80 2.38 11.30 5.43
N GLY A 81 1.55 12.29 5.05
CA GLY A 81 0.18 12.01 4.61
C GLY A 81 0.13 11.19 3.32
N GLN A 82 1.01 11.47 2.34
CA GLN A 82 1.11 10.68 1.10
C GLN A 82 1.59 9.26 1.39
N TRP A 83 2.65 9.12 2.19
CA TRP A 83 3.19 7.83 2.58
C TRP A 83 2.15 6.97 3.32
N ARG A 84 1.40 7.58 4.24
CA ARG A 84 0.31 6.92 4.97
C ARG A 84 -0.81 6.45 4.03
N LYS A 85 -1.25 7.30 3.09
CA LYS A 85 -2.26 6.90 2.09
C LYS A 85 -1.79 5.73 1.23
N GLN A 86 -0.53 5.76 0.79
CA GLN A 86 0.05 4.65 0.04
C GLN A 86 0.06 3.37 0.89
N TRP A 87 0.43 3.45 2.18
CA TRP A 87 0.36 2.32 3.10
C TRP A 87 -1.06 1.77 3.30
N GLN A 88 -2.07 2.62 3.35
CA GLN A 88 -3.47 2.18 3.43
C GLN A 88 -3.91 1.41 2.17
N ILE A 89 -3.53 1.89 0.99
CA ILE A 89 -3.79 1.17 -0.28
C ILE A 89 -3.11 -0.19 -0.26
N ILE A 90 -1.87 -0.23 0.19
CA ILE A 90 -1.07 -1.44 0.34
C ILE A 90 -1.78 -2.47 1.24
N VAL A 91 -2.25 -2.05 2.42
CA VAL A 91 -2.96 -2.92 3.38
C VAL A 91 -4.29 -3.39 2.80
N ALA A 92 -5.00 -2.52 2.07
CA ALA A 92 -6.23 -2.88 1.39
C ALA A 92 -6.00 -3.93 0.30
N LEU A 93 -4.97 -3.75 -0.53
CA LEU A 93 -4.59 -4.74 -1.55
C LEU A 93 -4.22 -6.08 -0.93
N GLN A 94 -3.53 -6.09 0.22
CA GLN A 94 -3.24 -7.31 0.96
C GLN A 94 -4.53 -7.99 1.44
N SER A 95 -5.44 -7.23 2.05
CA SER A 95 -6.71 -7.76 2.57
C SER A 95 -7.56 -8.37 1.44
N LEU A 96 -7.61 -7.70 0.29
CA LEU A 96 -8.28 -8.20 -0.91
C LEU A 96 -7.64 -9.48 -1.46
N ALA A 97 -6.30 -9.54 -1.50
CA ALA A 97 -5.56 -10.71 -1.96
C ALA A 97 -5.73 -11.92 -1.03
N GLU A 98 -5.96 -11.68 0.27
CA GLU A 98 -6.25 -12.70 1.28
C GLU A 98 -7.72 -13.19 1.23
N GLY A 99 -8.53 -12.68 0.31
CA GLY A 99 -9.90 -13.12 0.06
C GLY A 99 -10.97 -12.40 0.89
N GLU A 100 -10.63 -11.31 1.58
CA GLU A 100 -11.64 -10.44 2.17
C GLU A 100 -12.44 -9.72 1.08
N SER A 101 -13.74 -9.60 1.29
CA SER A 101 -14.62 -8.90 0.35
C SER A 101 -14.26 -7.40 0.29
N VAL A 102 -14.23 -6.83 -0.90
CA VAL A 102 -14.01 -5.39 -1.16
C VAL A 102 -14.77 -4.47 -0.21
N GLN A 103 -16.02 -4.81 0.11
CA GLN A 103 -16.86 -4.09 1.06
C GLN A 103 -16.25 -3.99 2.47
N ARG A 104 -15.78 -5.13 3.02
CA ARG A 104 -15.18 -5.21 4.37
C ARG A 104 -13.84 -4.50 4.43
N THR A 105 -13.04 -4.58 3.38
CA THR A 105 -11.79 -3.83 3.29
C THR A 105 -12.03 -2.32 3.25
N ALA A 106 -13.09 -1.85 2.58
CA ALA A 106 -13.46 -0.43 2.57
C ALA A 106 -14.02 0.06 3.91
N GLU A 107 -14.72 -0.78 4.66
CA GLU A 107 -15.25 -0.47 6.00
C GLU A 107 -14.15 -0.40 7.08
N ALA A 108 -13.02 -1.08 6.87
CA ALA A 108 -11.89 -1.13 7.81
C ALA A 108 -10.87 0.03 7.64
N LEU A 109 -11.02 0.86 6.60
CA LEU A 109 -10.15 1.99 6.25
C LEU A 109 -10.73 3.35 6.66
#